data_AF-A0A7X6A2R7-F1
#
_entry.id   AF-A0A7X6A2R7-F1
#
_cell.length_a   1.000
_cell.length_b   1.000
_cell.length_c   1.000
_cell.angle_alpha   90.00
_cell.angle_beta   90.00
_cell.angle_gamma   90.00
#
_symmetry.space_group_name_H-M   'P 1'
#
loop_
_entity.id
_entity.type
_entity.pdbx_description
1 polymer ?
#
loop_
_entity_poly.entity_id
_entity_poly.type
_entity_poly.pdbx_seq_one_letter_code
_entity_poly.pdbx_strand_id
1 'polypeptide(L)'
;MRLVDRGIVHVYDVMVVGKDANGSVYLVDLATSSGQAGGFAELDGARTGILAEDDLREVAGAMQPGTMAALIVYENTWAVPFVAAAMESGGQMIAGGRIPAQDVMEVLDALESLEPTN
;
A
#
# COMPACT_ATOMS: atom_id res chain seq x y z
N MET A 1 -9.78 -6.15 -6.46
CA MET A 1 -9.43 -7.36 -5.69
C MET A 1 -8.50 -8.37 -6.37
N ARG A 2 -8.26 -8.34 -7.69
CA ARG A 2 -7.49 -9.39 -8.40
C ARG A 2 -6.19 -9.91 -7.75
N LEU A 3 -5.42 -9.06 -7.07
CA LEU A 3 -4.18 -9.50 -6.39
C LEU A 3 -4.47 -10.28 -5.10
N VAL A 4 -5.48 -9.86 -4.33
CA VAL A 4 -5.99 -10.57 -3.15
C VAL A 4 -6.63 -11.89 -3.59
N ASP A 5 -7.48 -11.86 -4.62
CA ASP A 5 -8.16 -13.05 -5.15
C ASP A 5 -7.17 -14.11 -5.66
N ARG A 6 -6.01 -13.67 -6.17
CA ARG A 6 -4.92 -14.55 -6.63
C ARG A 6 -3.95 -14.94 -5.52
N GLY A 7 -4.16 -14.48 -4.28
CA GLY A 7 -3.26 -14.76 -3.16
C GLY A 7 -1.84 -14.20 -3.34
N ILE A 8 -1.70 -13.12 -4.13
CA ILE A 8 -0.41 -12.43 -4.36
C ILE A 8 -0.13 -11.43 -3.24
N VAL A 9 -1.19 -10.82 -2.70
CA VAL A 9 -1.14 -9.98 -1.51
C VAL A 9 -2.22 -10.39 -0.52
N HIS A 10 -1.94 -10.23 0.77
CA HIS A 10 -2.93 -10.34 1.83
C HIS A 10 -3.11 -8.95 2.47
N VAL A 11 -4.35 -8.50 2.63
CA VAL A 11 -4.63 -7.21 3.28
C VAL A 11 -5.00 -7.49 4.73
N TYR A 12 -4.22 -6.92 5.64
CA TYR A 12 -4.41 -7.08 7.08
C TYR A 12 -5.17 -5.93 7.73
N ASP A 13 -5.13 -4.73 7.19
CA ASP A 13 -5.89 -3.60 7.74
C ASP A 13 -6.09 -2.49 6.71
N VAL A 14 -7.22 -1.79 6.80
CA VAL A 14 -7.55 -0.65 5.97
C VAL A 14 -8.28 0.41 6.79
N MET A 15 -7.76 1.62 6.73
CA MET A 15 -8.37 2.81 7.31
C MET A 15 -8.43 3.91 6.26
N VAL A 16 -9.59 4.56 6.12
CA VAL A 16 -9.73 5.75 5.27
C VAL A 16 -10.06 6.94 6.15
N VAL A 17 -9.31 8.01 5.97
CA VAL A 17 -9.39 9.24 6.76
C VAL A 17 -9.74 10.39 5.83
N GLY A 18 -10.71 11.20 6.22
CA GLY A 18 -11.03 12.47 5.58
C GLY A 18 -10.56 13.65 6.42
N LYS A 19 -10.08 14.71 5.77
CA LYS A 19 -9.83 16.01 6.39
C LYS A 19 -10.68 17.03 5.68
N ASP A 20 -11.58 17.68 6.41
CA ASP A 20 -12.45 18.68 5.83
C ASP A 20 -11.69 20.00 5.56
N ALA A 21 -12.37 20.98 4.97
CA ALA A 21 -11.79 22.29 4.67
C ALA A 21 -11.53 23.15 5.92
N ASN A 22 -12.20 22.88 7.05
CA ASN A 22 -11.96 23.58 8.31
C ASN A 22 -10.82 22.94 9.13
N GLY A 23 -10.29 21.81 8.67
CA GLY A 23 -9.20 21.07 9.28
C GLY A 23 -9.64 19.94 10.20
N SER A 24 -10.96 19.73 10.40
CA SER A 24 -11.48 18.60 11.17
C SER A 24 -11.22 17.28 10.47
N VAL A 25 -10.87 16.27 11.26
CA VAL A 25 -10.46 14.95 10.81
C VAL A 25 -11.54 13.95 11.19
N TYR A 26 -11.90 13.06 10.27
CA TYR A 26 -12.91 12.03 10.51
C TYR A 26 -12.52 10.70 9.85
N LEU A 27 -12.95 9.61 10.47
CA LEU A 27 -12.88 8.29 9.88
C LEU A 27 -14.01 8.10 8.88
N VAL A 28 -13.68 7.50 7.75
CA VAL A 28 -14.67 7.06 6.77
C VAL A 28 -15.09 5.64 7.12
N ASP A 29 -16.39 5.45 7.31
CA ASP A 29 -16.98 4.13 7.44
C ASP A 29 -17.02 3.45 6.06
N LEU A 30 -16.21 2.42 5.88
CA LEU A 30 -16.04 1.74 4.58
C LEU A 30 -17.29 0.96 4.19
N ALA A 31 -18.02 0.43 5.16
CA ALA A 31 -19.24 -0.34 4.94
C ALA A 31 -20.38 0.51 4.37
N THR A 32 -20.43 1.79 4.75
CA THR A 32 -21.53 2.70 4.38
C THR A 32 -21.11 3.79 3.39
N SER A 33 -19.81 3.91 3.08
CA SER A 33 -19.33 4.91 2.14
C SER A 33 -19.75 4.60 0.70
N SER A 34 -20.44 5.56 0.08
CA SER A 34 -20.66 5.62 -1.37
C SER A 34 -19.72 6.64 -1.99
N GLY A 35 -19.18 6.39 -3.19
CA GLY A 35 -18.28 7.31 -3.90
C GLY A 35 -16.82 6.87 -3.90
N GLN A 36 -15.86 7.78 -3.72
CA GLN A 36 -14.40 7.51 -3.83
C GLN A 36 -13.90 6.44 -2.84
N ALA A 37 -14.52 6.32 -1.67
CA ALA A 37 -14.18 5.31 -0.67
C ALA A 37 -14.92 3.96 -0.87
N GLY A 38 -15.94 3.91 -1.74
CA GLY A 38 -16.73 2.70 -1.97
C GLY A 38 -15.94 1.52 -2.56
N GLY A 39 -14.80 1.79 -3.21
CA GLY A 39 -13.87 0.75 -3.67
C GLY A 39 -13.21 -0.05 -2.54
N PHE A 40 -13.31 0.41 -1.30
CA PHE A 40 -12.75 -0.24 -0.11
C PHE A 40 -13.80 -0.98 0.72
N ALA A 41 -15.09 -0.97 0.32
CA ALA A 41 -16.15 -1.65 1.06
C ALA A 41 -15.89 -3.16 1.23
N GLU A 42 -15.28 -3.80 0.23
CA GLU A 42 -14.87 -5.22 0.27
C GLU A 42 -13.75 -5.51 1.29
N LEU A 43 -13.07 -4.47 1.80
CA LEU A 43 -11.99 -4.56 2.79
C LEU A 43 -12.44 -4.18 4.20
N ASP A 44 -13.72 -3.88 4.43
CA ASP A 44 -14.22 -3.53 5.77
C ASP A 44 -13.95 -4.66 6.79
N GLY A 45 -14.04 -5.92 6.33
CA GLY A 45 -13.70 -7.10 7.14
C GLY A 45 -12.21 -7.29 7.42
N ALA A 46 -11.33 -6.50 6.81
CA ALA A 46 -9.90 -6.54 7.05
C ALA A 46 -9.48 -5.70 8.26
N ARG A 47 -10.38 -5.04 9.00
CA ARG A 47 -10.01 -4.27 10.21
C ARG A 47 -9.55 -5.18 11.35
N THR A 48 -8.27 -5.54 11.35
CA THR A 48 -7.64 -6.35 12.41
C THR A 48 -7.24 -5.54 13.63
N GLY A 49 -7.20 -4.20 13.53
CA GLY A 49 -6.82 -3.29 14.60
C GLY A 49 -5.31 -3.04 14.68
N ILE A 50 -4.59 -3.29 13.58
CA ILE A 50 -3.18 -2.94 13.44
C ILE A 50 -3.04 -1.42 13.28
N LEU A 51 -3.96 -0.79 12.53
CA LEU A 51 -4.03 0.66 12.42
C LEU A 51 -4.75 1.23 13.65
N ALA A 52 -4.06 2.10 14.39
CA ALA A 52 -4.53 2.69 15.63
C ALA A 52 -4.92 4.17 15.46
N GLU A 53 -5.42 4.78 16.53
CA GLU A 53 -5.80 6.20 16.52
C GLU A 53 -4.57 7.12 16.34
N ASP A 54 -3.40 6.72 16.83
CA ASP A 54 -2.16 7.47 16.60
C ASP A 54 -1.75 7.43 15.12
N ASP A 55 -1.99 6.30 14.46
CA ASP A 55 -2.14 6.08 13.01
C ASP A 55 -2.72 7.28 12.26
N LEU A 56 -3.93 7.60 12.70
CA LEU A 56 -4.77 8.63 12.13
C LEU A 56 -4.20 10.02 12.37
N ARG A 57 -3.68 10.30 13.58
CA ARG A 57 -3.15 11.62 13.92
C ARG A 57 -1.91 11.95 13.08
N GLU A 58 -1.03 10.98 12.89
CA GLU A 58 0.17 11.15 12.06
C GLU A 58 -0.21 11.49 10.61
N VAL A 59 -1.05 10.67 9.99
CA VAL A 59 -1.48 10.89 8.60
C VAL A 59 -2.26 12.20 8.46
N ALA A 60 -3.17 12.50 9.39
CA ALA A 60 -3.94 13.74 9.34
C ALA A 60 -3.06 15.00 9.48
N GLY A 61 -1.94 14.90 10.19
CA GLY A 61 -0.92 15.95 10.26
C GLY A 61 -0.27 16.25 8.91
N ALA A 62 -0.07 15.23 8.08
CA ALA A 62 0.49 15.37 6.74
C ALA A 62 -0.54 15.75 5.66
N MET A 63 -1.84 15.60 5.93
CA MET A 63 -2.92 15.87 4.96
C MET A 63 -3.20 17.37 4.77
N GLN A 64 -3.47 17.75 3.53
CA GLN A 64 -4.06 19.05 3.18
C GLN A 64 -5.57 19.07 3.51
N PRO A 65 -6.14 20.20 3.96
CA PRO A 65 -7.58 20.34 4.12
C PRO A 65 -8.36 20.02 2.84
N GLY A 66 -9.52 19.37 2.97
CA GLY A 66 -10.37 18.96 1.84
C GLY A 66 -9.90 17.70 1.10
N THR A 67 -8.98 16.91 1.69
CA THR A 67 -8.44 15.68 1.07
C THR A 67 -8.85 14.42 1.83
N MET A 68 -8.65 13.27 1.19
CA MET A 68 -8.83 11.94 1.77
C MET A 68 -7.53 11.14 1.64
N ALA A 69 -7.27 10.26 2.61
CA ALA A 69 -6.14 9.36 2.61
C ALA A 69 -6.61 7.94 2.94
N ALA A 70 -6.00 6.93 2.30
CA ALA A 70 -6.18 5.53 2.63
C ALA A 70 -4.86 4.98 3.20
N LEU A 71 -4.94 4.39 4.38
CA LEU A 71 -3.88 3.62 5.01
C LEU A 71 -4.19 2.14 4.79
N ILE A 72 -3.20 1.39 4.35
CA ILE A 72 -3.37 -0.03 4.02
C ILE A 72 -2.18 -0.79 4.61
N VAL A 73 -2.47 -1.75 5.47
CA VAL A 73 -1.50 -2.75 5.93
C VAL A 73 -1.73 -4.00 5.09
N TYR A 74 -0.70 -4.40 4.35
CA TYR A 74 -0.76 -5.59 3.51
C TYR A 74 0.59 -6.30 3.47
N GLU A 75 0.54 -7.57 3.16
CA GLU A 75 1.70 -8.42 2.95
C GLU A 75 1.76 -8.88 1.50
N ASN A 76 2.98 -8.93 0.96
CA ASN A 76 3.29 -9.54 -0.32
C ASN A 76 3.53 -11.04 -0.12
N THR A 77 2.45 -11.83 -0.11
CA THR A 77 2.51 -13.29 0.14
C THR A 77 3.37 -14.03 -0.88
N TRP A 78 3.48 -13.51 -2.12
CA TRP A 78 4.38 -14.05 -3.13
C TRP A 78 5.86 -14.04 -2.70
N ALA A 79 6.27 -13.10 -1.84
CA ALA A 79 7.66 -12.94 -1.43
C ALA A 79 8.06 -13.94 -0.33
N VAL A 80 7.09 -14.50 0.40
CA VAL A 80 7.32 -15.47 1.48
C VAL A 80 8.23 -16.63 1.04
N PRO A 81 7.92 -17.38 -0.04
CA PRO A 81 8.79 -18.48 -0.47
C PRO A 81 10.17 -18.01 -0.96
N PHE A 82 10.26 -16.83 -1.57
CA PHE A 82 11.53 -16.26 -2.02
C PHE A 82 12.44 -15.92 -0.84
N VAL A 83 11.91 -15.22 0.17
CA VAL A 83 12.64 -14.87 1.39
C VAL A 83 13.02 -16.12 2.17
N ALA A 84 12.11 -17.09 2.30
CA ALA A 84 12.39 -18.36 2.96
C ALA A 84 13.58 -19.09 2.32
N ALA A 85 13.59 -19.24 1.00
CA ALA A 85 14.69 -19.88 0.29
C ALA A 85 16.03 -19.15 0.47
N ALA A 86 16.00 -17.80 0.47
CA ALA A 86 17.20 -17.01 0.73
C ALA A 86 17.72 -17.23 2.17
N MET A 87 16.84 -17.26 3.16
CA MET A 87 17.20 -17.52 4.57
C MET A 87 17.73 -18.93 4.78
N GLU A 88 17.10 -19.94 4.17
CA GLU A 88 17.56 -21.34 4.19
C GLU A 88 18.94 -21.51 3.55
N SER A 89 19.28 -20.65 2.59
CA SER A 89 20.61 -20.57 1.98
C SER A 89 21.65 -19.79 2.82
N GLY A 90 21.29 -19.39 4.04
CA GLY A 90 22.15 -18.59 4.94
C GLY A 90 22.14 -17.09 4.67
N GLY A 91 21.21 -16.61 3.82
CA GLY A 91 21.04 -15.19 3.53
C GLY A 91 20.38 -14.44 4.70
N GLN A 92 20.71 -13.15 4.82
CA GLN A 92 20.09 -12.23 5.77
C GLN A 92 19.77 -10.92 5.07
N MET A 93 18.62 -10.31 5.39
CA MET A 93 18.26 -8.98 4.92
C MET A 93 19.15 -7.93 5.60
N ILE A 94 19.89 -7.16 4.81
CA ILE A 94 20.76 -6.07 5.30
C ILE A 94 20.12 -4.69 5.09
N ALA A 95 19.34 -4.52 4.02
CA ALA A 95 18.64 -3.27 3.72
C ALA A 95 17.37 -3.56 2.91
N GLY A 96 16.40 -2.64 2.98
CA GLY A 96 15.18 -2.66 2.20
C GLY A 96 14.73 -1.26 1.82
N GLY A 97 14.18 -1.10 0.63
CA GLY A 97 13.70 0.18 0.13
C GLY A 97 12.82 0.00 -1.10
N ARG A 98 12.08 1.06 -1.47
CA ARG A 98 11.36 1.12 -2.74
C ARG A 98 12.14 1.99 -3.70
N ILE A 99 12.26 1.53 -4.94
CA ILE A 99 12.73 2.34 -6.05
C ILE A 99 11.48 2.87 -6.77
N PRO A 100 11.36 4.18 -7.01
CA PRO A 100 10.28 4.74 -7.80
C PRO A 100 10.19 4.06 -9.17
N ALA A 101 8.97 3.71 -9.61
CA ALA A 101 8.78 3.00 -10.88
C ALA A 101 9.31 3.80 -12.08
N GLN A 102 9.21 5.13 -12.03
CA GLN A 102 9.74 6.02 -13.06
C GLN A 102 11.27 5.88 -13.23
N ASP A 103 12.01 5.77 -12.12
CA ASP A 103 13.46 5.60 -12.13
C ASP A 103 13.83 4.23 -12.74
N VAL A 104 13.03 3.18 -12.45
CA VAL A 104 13.22 1.86 -13.06
C VAL A 104 12.95 1.89 -14.56
N MET A 105 11.85 2.53 -14.98
CA MET A 105 11.49 2.62 -16.40
C MET A 105 12.54 3.40 -17.20
N GLU A 106 13.04 4.52 -16.67
CA GLU A 106 14.10 5.29 -17.32
C GLU A 106 15.37 4.46 -17.57
N VAL A 107 15.75 3.62 -16.60
CA VAL A 107 16.90 2.70 -16.75
C VAL A 107 16.62 1.62 -17.79
N LEU A 108 15.43 1.03 -17.78
CA LEU A 108 15.05 -0.02 -18.74
C LEU A 108 15.03 0.52 -20.18
N ASP A 109 14.42 1.69 -20.41
CA ASP A 109 14.37 2.35 -21.72
C ASP A 109 15.77 2.65 -22.25
N ALA A 110 16.68 3.09 -21.36
CA ALA A 110 18.08 3.32 -21.71
C ALA A 110 18.81 2.02 -22.09
N LEU A 111 18.56 0.90 -21.39
CA LEU A 111 19.16 -0.40 -21.71
C LEU A 111 18.66 -0.96 -23.04
N GLU A 112 17.35 -0.88 -23.31
CA GLU A 112 16.77 -1.30 -24.58
C GLU A 112 17.29 -0.46 -25.76
N SER A 113 17.54 0.83 -25.54
CA SER A 113 18.14 1.72 -26.54
C SER A 113 19.63 1.42 -26.83
N LEU A 114 20.29 0.64 -25.95
CA LEU A 114 21.68 0.22 -26.10
C LEU A 114 21.82 -1.16 -26.76
N GLU A 115 20.74 -1.95 -26.86
CA GLU A 115 20.72 -3.18 -27.66
C GLU A 115 20.49 -2.81 -29.13
N PRO A 116 21.52 -2.83 -30.01
CA PRO A 116 21.31 -2.56 -31.42
C PRO A 116 20.48 -3.71 -31.98
N THR A 117 19.40 -3.40 -32.72
CA THR A 117 18.59 -4.38 -33.45
C THR A 117 19.50 -5.36 -34.22
N ASN A 118 19.50 -6.62 -33.81
CA ASN A 118 20.10 -7.72 -34.56
C ASN A 118 19.04 -8.34 -35.47
#